data_AF-A2BK29-F1
#
_entry.id   AF-A2BK29-F1
#
_cell.length_a   1.000
_cell.length_b   1.000
_cell.length_c   1.000
_cell.angle_alpha   90.00
_cell.angle_beta   90.00
_cell.angle_gamma   90.00
#
_symmetry.space_group_name_H-M   'P 1'
#
loop_
_entity.id
_entity.type
_entity.pdbx_description
1 polymer ?
#
loop_
_entity_poly.entity_id
_entity_poly.type
_entity_poly.pdbx_seq_one_letter_code
_entity_poly.pdbx_strand_id
1 'polypeptide(L)'
;MDPVEAFLLTLCRYLRDRGEMVLGMARAAGQEKLLVSLYGLWRRHEAEETGFLKFMDIVSEILNCEDCLERLKEIGIEEFRELDGEPYMVIDIDKVSRLDCKHILGEEEG
;
A
#
# COMPACT_ATOMS: atom_id res chain seq x y z
N MET A 1 -9.54 -12.81 4.22
CA MET A 1 -9.50 -11.62 3.36
C MET A 1 -8.66 -11.96 2.15
N ASP A 2 -8.96 -11.42 0.97
CA ASP A 2 -8.08 -11.55 -0.19
C ASP A 2 -6.75 -10.81 0.06
N PRO A 3 -5.60 -11.26 -0.47
CA PRO A 3 -4.31 -10.65 -0.17
C PRO A 3 -4.22 -9.18 -0.64
N VAL A 4 -4.85 -8.82 -1.75
CA VAL A 4 -4.89 -7.41 -2.22
C VAL A 4 -5.71 -6.57 -1.25
N GLU A 5 -6.88 -7.04 -0.82
CA GLU A 5 -7.68 -6.36 0.21
C GLU A 5 -6.89 -6.14 1.51
N ALA A 6 -6.20 -7.18 1.99
CA ALA A 6 -5.38 -7.10 3.21
C ALA A 6 -4.20 -6.11 3.08
N PHE A 7 -3.59 -6.07 1.90
CA PHE A 7 -2.54 -5.10 1.58
C PHE A 7 -3.10 -3.67 1.55
N LEU A 8 -4.20 -3.45 0.85
CA LEU A 8 -4.83 -2.14 0.72
C LEU A 8 -5.32 -1.61 2.06
N LEU A 9 -5.86 -2.47 2.93
CA LEU A 9 -6.23 -2.09 4.30
C LEU A 9 -5.02 -1.54 5.07
N THR A 10 -3.89 -2.24 4.99
CA THR A 10 -2.65 -1.83 5.65
C THR A 10 -2.06 -0.55 5.03
N LEU A 11 -2.11 -0.44 3.69
CA LEU A 11 -1.69 0.75 2.97
C LEU A 11 -2.52 1.97 3.36
N CYS A 12 -3.84 1.84 3.45
CA CYS A 12 -4.72 2.93 3.82
C CYS A 12 -4.47 3.43 5.24
N ARG A 13 -4.14 2.55 6.18
CA ARG A 13 -3.67 2.95 7.52
C ARG A 13 -2.38 3.75 7.44
N TYR A 14 -1.44 3.33 6.60
CA TYR A 14 -0.19 4.05 6.38
C TYR A 14 -0.44 5.45 5.80
N LEU A 15 -1.30 5.55 4.80
CA LEU A 15 -1.64 6.80 4.13
C LEU A 15 -2.45 7.73 5.04
N ARG A 16 -3.30 7.21 5.92
CA ARG A 16 -4.03 8.04 6.90
C ARG A 16 -3.07 8.80 7.82
N ASP A 17 -2.02 8.15 8.28
CA ASP A 17 -1.08 8.77 9.22
C ASP A 17 -0.05 9.69 8.54
N ARG A 18 0.35 9.36 7.31
CA ARG A 18 1.53 9.96 6.67
C ARG A 18 1.34 10.33 5.20
N GLY A 19 0.26 9.86 4.57
CA GLY A 19 0.02 9.97 3.13
C GLY A 19 -0.12 11.41 2.67
N GLU A 20 -0.88 12.25 3.38
CA GLU A 20 -1.06 13.65 2.97
C GLU A 20 0.29 14.40 2.92
N MET A 21 1.12 14.24 3.96
CA MET A 21 2.44 14.85 4.01
C MET A 21 3.38 14.26 2.95
N VAL A 22 3.49 12.93 2.87
CA VAL A 22 4.45 12.25 1.99
C VAL A 22 4.11 12.44 0.52
N LEU A 23 2.84 12.27 0.13
CA LEU A 23 2.38 12.47 -1.24
C LEU A 23 2.40 13.97 -1.60
N GLY A 24 2.04 14.85 -0.66
CA GLY A 24 2.10 16.30 -0.87
C GLY A 24 3.52 16.80 -1.12
N MET A 25 4.49 16.35 -0.33
CA MET A 25 5.91 16.67 -0.54
C MET A 25 6.43 16.14 -1.87
N ALA A 26 6.09 14.90 -2.22
CA ALA A 26 6.52 14.30 -3.49
C ALA A 26 5.96 15.09 -4.70
N ARG A 27 4.67 15.48 -4.65
CA ARG A 27 4.07 16.38 -5.66
C ARG A 27 4.76 17.73 -5.73
N ALA A 28 5.02 18.36 -4.58
CA ALA A 28 5.69 19.66 -4.53
C ALA A 28 7.11 19.62 -5.10
N ALA A 29 7.77 18.47 -5.00
CA ALA A 29 9.08 18.20 -5.61
C ALA A 29 9.00 17.83 -7.11
N GLY A 30 7.79 17.76 -7.70
CA GLY A 30 7.58 17.38 -9.10
C GLY A 30 7.79 15.88 -9.36
N GLN A 31 7.69 15.04 -8.33
CA GLN A 31 7.79 13.58 -8.50
C GLN A 31 6.45 13.01 -8.94
N GLU A 32 6.48 12.13 -9.95
CA GLU A 32 5.32 11.34 -10.38
C GLU A 32 5.21 10.01 -9.63
N LYS A 33 6.36 9.49 -9.20
CA LYS A 33 6.48 8.21 -8.51
C LYS A 33 7.22 8.37 -7.19
N LEU A 34 6.85 7.54 -6.22
CA LEU A 34 7.50 7.48 -4.93
C LEU A 34 7.88 6.05 -4.57
N LEU A 35 9.08 5.89 -4.03
CA LEU A 35 9.51 4.63 -3.44
C LEU A 35 9.16 4.63 -1.95
N VAL A 36 8.41 3.63 -1.49
CA VAL A 36 7.95 3.51 -0.10
C VAL A 36 8.41 2.18 0.48
N SER A 37 9.12 2.24 1.60
CA SER A 37 9.58 1.04 2.31
C SER A 37 8.40 0.25 2.87
N LEU A 38 8.38 -1.07 2.63
CA LEU A 38 7.33 -1.94 3.15
C LEU A 38 7.38 -2.05 4.68
N TYR A 39 8.54 -1.85 5.31
CA TYR A 39 8.66 -1.78 6.78
C TYR A 39 7.73 -0.73 7.40
N GLY A 40 7.46 0.36 6.67
CA GLY A 40 6.50 1.38 7.09
C GLY A 40 5.07 0.83 7.24
N LEU A 41 4.69 -0.09 6.35
CA LEU A 41 3.37 -0.74 6.33
C LEU A 41 3.31 -1.87 7.37
N TRP A 42 4.39 -2.61 7.59
CA TRP A 42 4.43 -3.74 8.55
C TRP A 42 3.99 -3.32 9.95
N ARG A 43 4.37 -2.12 10.39
CA ARG A 43 4.00 -1.59 11.71
C ARG A 43 2.52 -1.27 11.88
N ARG A 44 1.72 -1.38 10.82
CA ARG A 44 0.29 -1.03 10.77
C ARG A 44 -0.59 -2.22 10.39
N HIS A 45 0.04 -3.36 10.14
CA HIS A 45 -0.63 -4.61 9.88
C HIS A 45 -1.20 -5.14 11.20
N GLU A 46 -2.49 -5.47 11.19
CA GLU A 46 -3.18 -6.10 12.32
C GLU A 46 -3.65 -7.48 11.86
N ALA A 47 -3.07 -8.53 12.45
CA ALA A 47 -3.26 -9.91 12.00
C ALA A 47 -4.72 -10.39 12.14
N GLU A 48 -5.43 -9.92 13.17
CA GLU A 48 -6.82 -10.31 13.43
C GLU A 48 -7.79 -9.83 12.35
N GLU A 49 -7.50 -8.69 11.72
CA GLU A 49 -8.35 -8.09 10.69
C GLU A 49 -8.02 -8.60 9.30
N THR A 50 -6.73 -8.76 8.98
CA THR A 50 -6.34 -9.25 7.66
C THR A 50 -6.46 -10.77 7.54
N GLY A 51 -6.37 -11.49 8.66
CA GLY A 51 -6.27 -12.96 8.67
C GLY A 51 -4.89 -13.50 8.32
N PHE A 52 -3.89 -12.62 8.16
CA PHE A 52 -2.49 -13.00 7.90
C PHE A 52 -1.66 -12.79 9.15
N LEU A 53 -0.82 -13.76 9.52
CA LEU A 53 0.04 -13.66 10.70
C LEU A 53 1.12 -12.60 10.54
N LYS A 54 1.69 -12.46 9.33
CA LYS A 54 2.69 -11.44 9.02
C LYS A 54 2.29 -10.69 7.77
N PHE A 55 2.54 -9.39 7.75
CA PHE A 55 2.36 -8.59 6.53
C PHE A 55 3.15 -9.15 5.34
N MET A 56 4.35 -9.69 5.57
CA MET A 56 5.14 -10.26 4.48
C MET A 56 4.56 -11.53 3.87
N ASP A 57 3.66 -12.22 4.59
CA ASP A 57 2.92 -13.33 3.99
C ASP A 57 1.95 -12.79 2.92
N ILE A 58 1.29 -11.64 3.19
CA ILE A 58 0.45 -10.92 2.21
C ILE A 58 1.27 -10.56 0.97
N VAL A 59 2.43 -9.92 1.17
CA VAL A 59 3.31 -9.48 0.06
C VAL A 59 3.78 -10.70 -0.75
N SER A 60 4.16 -11.78 -0.08
CA SER A 60 4.57 -13.03 -0.73
C SER A 60 3.45 -13.61 -1.59
N GLU A 61 2.22 -13.68 -1.08
CA GLU A 61 1.08 -14.16 -1.88
C GLU A 61 0.79 -13.28 -3.10
N ILE A 62 0.87 -11.95 -2.94
CA ILE A 62 0.71 -11.00 -4.04
C ILE A 62 1.78 -11.21 -5.12
N LEU A 63 3.04 -11.34 -4.73
CA LEU A 63 4.15 -11.54 -5.68
C LEU A 63 4.04 -12.88 -6.44
N ASN A 64 3.30 -13.86 -5.92
CA ASN A 64 3.04 -15.13 -6.57
C ASN A 64 1.68 -15.18 -7.31
N CYS A 65 0.99 -14.05 -7.44
CA CYS A 65 -0.34 -13.93 -8.05
C CYS A 65 -0.37 -12.80 -9.09
N GLU A 66 -0.34 -13.16 -10.38
CA GLU A 66 -0.30 -12.17 -11.47
C GLU A 66 -1.53 -11.26 -11.47
N ASP A 67 -2.73 -11.81 -11.29
CA ASP A 67 -3.99 -11.05 -11.15
C ASP A 67 -3.94 -10.04 -9.98
N CYS A 68 -3.33 -10.43 -8.86
CA CYS A 68 -3.16 -9.57 -7.70
C CYS A 68 -2.25 -8.38 -8.01
N LEU A 69 -1.18 -8.60 -8.78
CA LEU A 69 -0.27 -7.54 -9.23
C LEU A 69 -0.96 -6.58 -10.21
N GLU A 70 -1.76 -7.11 -11.13
CA GLU A 70 -2.55 -6.28 -12.07
C GLU A 70 -3.54 -5.38 -11.31
N ARG A 71 -4.31 -5.95 -10.37
CA ARG A 71 -5.23 -5.19 -9.51
C ARG A 71 -4.52 -4.08 -8.74
N LEU A 72 -3.34 -4.36 -8.18
CA LEU A 72 -2.54 -3.35 -7.47
C LEU A 72 -2.01 -2.25 -8.39
N LYS A 73 -1.63 -2.60 -9.62
CA LYS A 73 -1.14 -1.63 -10.61
C LYS A 73 -2.22 -0.67 -11.10
N GLU A 74 -3.46 -1.14 -11.21
CA GLU A 74 -4.61 -0.27 -11.50
C GLU A 74 -4.80 0.81 -10.42
N ILE A 75 -4.50 0.45 -9.17
CA ILE A 75 -4.62 1.33 -7.99
C ILE A 75 -3.38 2.24 -7.83
N GLY A 76 -2.29 1.95 -8.56
CA GLY A 76 -1.07 2.75 -8.59
C GLY A 76 0.10 2.19 -7.81
N ILE A 77 0.08 0.91 -7.43
CA ILE A 77 1.23 0.20 -6.89
C ILE A 77 1.87 -0.51 -8.08
N GLU A 78 2.86 0.14 -8.68
CA GLU A 78 3.36 -0.22 -10.01
C GLU A 78 4.33 -1.41 -10.00
N GLU A 79 5.12 -1.55 -8.94
CA GLU A 79 6.13 -2.59 -8.80
C GLU A 79 6.60 -2.72 -7.35
N PHE A 80 7.11 -3.90 -7.01
CA PHE A 80 7.86 -4.16 -5.78
C PHE A 80 9.34 -4.29 -6.13
N ARG A 81 10.20 -3.72 -5.29
CA ARG A 81 11.66 -3.71 -5.48
C ARG A 81 12.36 -4.12 -4.20
N GLU A 82 13.51 -4.74 -4.34
CA GLU A 82 14.46 -4.93 -3.26
C GLU A 82 15.65 -3.99 -3.48
N LEU A 83 15.94 -3.13 -2.51
CA LEU A 83 17.11 -2.25 -2.53
C LEU A 83 17.91 -2.52 -1.25
N ASP A 84 19.19 -2.86 -1.40
CA ASP A 84 20.10 -3.17 -0.30
C ASP A 84 19.54 -4.21 0.69
N GLY A 85 18.78 -5.18 0.19
CA GLY A 85 18.14 -6.24 0.99
C GLY A 85 16.85 -5.81 1.70
N GLU A 86 16.36 -4.60 1.45
CA GLU A 86 15.10 -4.10 2.00
C GLU A 86 14.00 -4.03 0.94
N PRO A 87 12.77 -4.47 1.26
CA PRO A 87 11.67 -4.43 0.32
C PRO A 87 10.97 -3.07 0.29
N TYR A 88 10.71 -2.60 -0.92
CA TYR A 88 10.02 -1.36 -1.24
C TYR A 88 8.89 -1.61 -2.24
N MET A 89 7.91 -0.72 -2.26
CA MET A 89 6.97 -0.58 -3.36
C MET A 89 7.22 0.76 -4.07
N VAL A 90 6.99 0.78 -5.38
CA VAL A 90 6.92 2.03 -6.15
C VAL A 90 5.45 2.34 -6.37
N ILE A 91 5.06 3.55 -5.98
CA ILE A 91 3.71 4.05 -6.15
C ILE A 91 3.66 5.18 -7.16
N ASP A 92 2.61 5.19 -7.98
CA ASP A 92 2.14 6.34 -8.74
C ASP A 92 1.36 7.27 -7.80
N ILE A 93 1.87 8.47 -7.61
CA ILE A 93 1.35 9.40 -6.61
C ILE A 93 -0.09 9.83 -6.94
N ASP A 94 -0.40 10.01 -8.23
CA ASP A 94 -1.70 10.50 -8.65
C ASP A 94 -2.77 9.43 -8.54
N LYS A 95 -2.48 8.19 -8.94
CA LYS A 95 -3.39 7.06 -8.74
C LYS A 95 -3.61 6.78 -7.26
N VAL A 96 -2.54 6.67 -6.46
CA VAL A 96 -2.65 6.36 -5.04
C VAL A 96 -3.38 7.46 -4.27
N SER A 97 -3.26 8.73 -4.66
CA SER A 97 -4.01 9.81 -4.02
C SER A 97 -5.54 9.71 -4.19
N ARG A 98 -6.02 8.90 -5.13
CA ARG A 98 -7.44 8.68 -5.41
C ARG A 98 -8.01 7.46 -4.70
N LEU A 99 -7.20 6.75 -3.92
CA LEU A 99 -7.66 5.65 -3.08
C LEU A 99 -8.70 6.17 -2.07
N ASP A 100 -9.90 5.59 -2.12
CA ASP A 100 -10.92 5.83 -1.11
C ASP A 100 -10.64 4.98 0.13
N CYS A 101 -9.70 5.47 0.95
CA CYS A 101 -9.33 4.79 2.18
C CYS A 101 -10.44 4.76 3.23
N LYS A 102 -11.43 5.67 3.18
CA LYS A 102 -12.56 5.63 4.11
C LYS A 102 -13.41 4.39 3.85
N HIS A 103 -13.70 4.14 2.57
CA HIS A 103 -14.44 2.94 2.16
C HIS A 103 -13.68 1.66 2.54
N ILE A 104 -12.38 1.59 2.26
CA ILE A 104 -11.55 0.41 2.58
C ILE A 104 -11.45 0.18 4.09
N LEU A 105 -11.40 1.24 4.89
CA LEU A 105 -11.34 1.16 6.36
C LEU A 105 -12.70 0.93 7.03
N GLY A 106 -13.80 0.92 6.26
CA GLY A 106 -15.16 0.77 6.80
C GLY A 106 -15.61 1.97 7.65
N GLU A 107 -15.05 3.15 7.41
CA GLU A 107 -15.44 4.38 8.10
C GLU A 107 -16.68 4.97 7.38
N GLU A 108 -17.89 4.68 7.87
CA GLU A 108 -19.12 5.30 7.37
C GLU A 108 -19.11 6.83 7.63
N GLU A 109 -19.56 7.63 6.66
CA GLU A 109 -19.73 9.08 6.84
C GLU A 109 -20.74 9.34 7.96
N GLY A 110 -20.24 9.77 9.13
CA GLY A 110 -21.05 10.23 10.26
C GLY A 110 -21.66 11.61 10.04
#